data_AF-A0A1G1WEN1-F1
#
_entry.id   AF-A0A1G1WEN1-F1
#
_cell.length_a   1.000
_cell.length_b   1.000
_cell.length_c   1.000
_cell.angle_alpha   90.00
_cell.angle_beta   90.00
_cell.angle_gamma   90.00
#
_symmetry.space_group_name_H-M   'P 1'
#
loop_
_entity.id
_entity.type
_entity.pdbx_description
1 polymer ?
#
loop_
_entity_poly.entity_id
_entity_poly.type
_entity_poly.pdbx_seq_one_letter_code
_entity_poly.pdbx_strand_id
1 'polypeptide(L)'
;MDRLEVIFMPRYTDDDKIHIARDYIFPRELVNIGLDPKSVQFDEEVWKKVIKPFGYEVDIRNLDRTVNGILRKVTRRIIEGTPQPVKIDLTNLEQFLPHW
;
A
#
# COMPACT_ATOMS: atom_id res chain seq x y z
N MET A 1 -39.21 -20.91 -8.02
CA MET A 1 -37.89 -21.54 -7.82
C MET A 1 -36.87 -20.60 -8.45
N ASP A 2 -36.15 -19.84 -7.63
CA ASP A 2 -35.12 -18.91 -8.11
C ASP A 2 -33.85 -19.69 -8.47
N ARG A 3 -33.36 -19.47 -9.69
CA ARG A 3 -32.04 -19.95 -10.12
C ARG A 3 -31.03 -18.87 -9.75
N LEU A 4 -30.09 -19.19 -8.87
CA LEU A 4 -28.95 -18.33 -8.58
C LEU A 4 -27.90 -18.51 -9.69
N GLU A 5 -27.57 -17.42 -10.40
CA GLU A 5 -26.36 -17.37 -11.21
C GLU A 5 -25.16 -17.19 -10.27
N VAL A 6 -24.18 -18.09 -10.41
CA VAL A 6 -22.94 -18.01 -9.63
C VAL A 6 -22.03 -16.96 -10.28
N ILE A 7 -21.85 -15.82 -9.61
CA ILE A 7 -20.89 -14.80 -10.04
C ILE A 7 -19.49 -15.22 -9.56
N PHE A 8 -18.59 -15.50 -10.50
CA PHE A 8 -17.19 -15.76 -10.19
C PHE A 8 -16.42 -14.44 -10.13
N MET A 9 -15.85 -14.12 -8.97
CA MET A 9 -14.93 -13.00 -8.84
C MET A 9 -13.50 -13.47 -9.09
N PRO A 10 -12.83 -13.00 -10.16
CA PRO A 10 -11.44 -13.35 -10.40
C PRO A 10 -10.55 -12.82 -9.29
N ARG A 11 -9.46 -13.53 -9.02
CA ARG A 11 -8.41 -13.08 -8.10
C ARG A 11 -7.60 -11.97 -8.74
N TYR A 12 -7.17 -11.01 -7.93
CA TYR A 12 -6.18 -10.02 -8.36
C TYR A 12 -4.81 -10.66 -8.56
N THR A 13 -4.17 -10.34 -9.67
CA THR A 13 -2.75 -10.63 -9.92
C THR A 13 -1.85 -9.68 -9.12
N ASP A 14 -0.56 -9.96 -9.05
CA ASP A 14 0.41 -9.06 -8.42
C ASP A 14 0.41 -7.68 -9.11
N ASP A 15 0.32 -7.64 -10.44
CA ASP A 15 0.24 -6.39 -11.20
C ASP A 15 -1.06 -5.63 -10.91
N ASP A 16 -2.20 -6.32 -10.82
CA ASP A 16 -3.47 -5.70 -10.39
C ASP A 16 -3.32 -5.09 -9.00
N LYS A 17 -2.69 -5.81 -8.07
CA LYS A 17 -2.44 -5.33 -6.71
C LYS A 17 -1.50 -4.13 -6.71
N ILE A 18 -0.50 -4.07 -7.60
CA ILE A 18 0.40 -2.91 -7.73
C ILE A 18 -0.40 -1.69 -8.15
N HIS A 19 -1.23 -1.84 -9.18
CA HIS A 19 -2.10 -0.76 -9.65
C HIS A 19 -3.09 -0.32 -8.57
N ILE A 20 -3.75 -1.26 -7.88
CA ILE A 20 -4.68 -0.94 -6.79
C ILE A 20 -3.97 -0.22 -5.64
N ALA A 21 -2.79 -0.71 -5.23
CA ALA A 21 -2.03 -0.11 -4.16
C ALA A 21 -1.58 1.31 -4.48
N ARG A 22 -0.96 1.50 -5.65
CA ARG A 22 -0.36 2.77 -6.07
C ARG A 22 -1.42 3.82 -6.44
N ASP A 23 -2.43 3.42 -7.21
CA ASP A 23 -3.33 4.35 -7.88
C ASP A 23 -4.60 4.63 -7.05
N TYR A 24 -4.92 3.78 -6.06
CA TYR A 24 -6.15 3.91 -5.25
C TYR A 24 -5.88 3.92 -3.74
N ILE A 25 -5.22 2.89 -3.20
CA ILE A 25 -5.01 2.77 -1.75
C ILE A 25 -4.10 3.90 -1.26
N PHE A 26 -2.92 4.04 -1.85
CA PHE A 26 -1.92 5.03 -1.44
C PHE A 26 -2.45 6.48 -1.44
N PRO A 27 -3.05 7.02 -2.53
CA PRO A 27 -3.59 8.37 -2.51
C PRO A 27 -4.75 8.53 -1.52
N ARG A 28 -5.62 7.52 -1.39
CA ARG A 28 -6.70 7.54 -0.39
C ARG A 28 -6.14 7.62 1.04
N GLU A 29 -5.16 6.78 1.36
CA GLU A 29 -4.57 6.74 2.69
C GLU A 29 -3.77 8.00 3.03
N LEU A 30 -3.09 8.62 2.04
CA LEU A 30 -2.46 9.93 2.20
C LEU A 30 -3.48 11.01 2.60
N VAL A 31 -4.65 11.04 1.95
CA VAL A 31 -5.74 11.96 2.29
C VAL A 31 -6.26 11.67 3.69
N ASN A 32 -6.48 10.40 4.03
CA ASN A 32 -7.01 9.99 5.34
C ASN A 32 -6.14 10.43 6.52
N ILE A 33 -4.82 10.44 6.35
CA ILE A 33 -3.86 10.88 7.38
C ILE A 33 -3.47 12.36 7.26
N GLY A 34 -3.98 13.07 6.25
CA GLY A 34 -3.74 14.50 6.04
C GLY A 34 -2.33 14.84 5.54
N LEU A 35 -1.68 13.94 4.79
CA LEU A 35 -0.35 14.17 4.23
C LEU A 35 -0.44 14.74 2.81
N ASP A 36 0.47 15.65 2.44
CA ASP A 36 0.60 16.11 1.05
C ASP A 36 1.12 14.93 0.19
N PRO A 37 0.55 14.67 -1.00
CA PRO A 37 1.06 13.65 -1.93
C PRO A 37 2.55 13.81 -2.29
N LYS A 38 3.10 15.02 -2.17
CA LYS A 38 4.52 15.30 -2.40
C LYS A 38 5.41 14.98 -1.19
N SER A 39 4.85 14.71 -0.02
CA SER A 39 5.62 14.43 1.19
C SER A 39 6.27 13.05 1.20
N VAL A 40 5.79 12.11 0.36
CA VAL A 40 6.29 10.72 0.29
C VAL A 40 6.45 10.30 -1.16
N GLN A 41 7.57 9.65 -1.47
CA GLN A 41 7.83 9.09 -2.80
C GLN A 41 8.20 7.62 -2.67
N PHE A 42 7.50 6.76 -3.41
CA PHE A 42 7.81 5.34 -3.52
C PHE A 42 8.54 5.09 -4.83
N ASP A 43 9.68 4.41 -4.78
CA ASP A 43 10.29 3.84 -5.97
C ASP A 43 9.41 2.72 -6.54
N GLU A 44 9.37 2.57 -7.86
CA GLU A 44 8.46 1.64 -8.54
C GLU A 44 8.67 0.19 -8.10
N GLU A 45 9.92 -0.22 -7.91
CA GLU A 45 10.29 -1.57 -7.45
C GLU A 45 9.84 -1.88 -6.02
N VAL A 46 9.56 -0.86 -5.19
CA VAL A 46 9.07 -1.05 -3.82
C VAL A 46 7.69 -1.69 -3.82
N TRP A 47 6.82 -1.32 -4.76
CA TRP A 47 5.47 -1.89 -4.85
C TRP A 47 5.51 -3.40 -5.04
N LYS A 48 6.38 -3.89 -5.92
CA LYS A 48 6.60 -5.32 -6.13
C LYS A 48 7.01 -6.02 -4.83
N LYS A 49 7.91 -5.41 -4.06
CA LYS A 49 8.38 -5.97 -2.78
C LYS A 49 7.29 -5.96 -1.70
N VAL A 50 6.48 -4.90 -1.63
CA VAL A 50 5.35 -4.77 -0.70
C VAL A 50 4.28 -5.82 -1.02
N ILE A 51 4.04 -6.11 -2.30
CA ILE A 51 2.92 -6.95 -2.72
C ILE A 51 3.22 -8.44 -2.71
N LYS A 52 4.48 -8.82 -2.94
CA LYS A 52 4.93 -10.22 -3.00
C LYS A 52 4.42 -11.13 -1.85
N PRO A 53 4.33 -10.67 -0.58
CA PRO A 53 3.81 -11.51 0.51
C PRO A 53 2.32 -11.89 0.40
N PHE A 54 1.50 -11.13 -0.34
CA PHE A 54 0.05 -11.37 -0.42
C PHE A 54 -0.36 -12.42 -1.46
N GLY A 55 0.56 -12.83 -2.35
CA GLY A 55 0.34 -13.89 -3.35
C GLY A 55 -1.03 -13.84 -4.03
N TYR A 56 -1.77 -14.95 -3.99
CA TYR A 56 -3.08 -15.09 -4.64
C TYR A 56 -4.28 -14.74 -3.75
N GLU A 57 -4.10 -13.90 -2.72
CA GLU A 57 -5.24 -13.41 -1.92
C GLU A 57 -6.27 -12.70 -2.83
N VAL A 58 -7.54 -13.03 -2.62
CA VAL A 58 -8.69 -12.46 -3.35
C VAL A 58 -8.96 -11.03 -2.88
N ASP A 59 -8.69 -10.72 -1.62
CA ASP A 59 -8.96 -9.42 -1.02
C ASP A 59 -7.71 -8.53 -0.92
N ILE A 60 -7.96 -7.23 -0.74
CA ILE A 60 -6.93 -6.19 -0.64
C ILE A 60 -6.83 -5.60 0.77
N ARG A 61 -7.50 -6.18 1.77
CA ARG A 61 -7.59 -5.59 3.11
C ARG A 61 -6.26 -5.64 3.84
N ASN A 62 -5.49 -6.70 3.66
CA ASN A 62 -4.16 -6.79 4.25
C ASN A 62 -3.17 -5.84 3.56
N LEU A 63 -3.25 -5.74 2.22
CA LEU A 63 -2.49 -4.75 1.44
C LEU A 63 -2.78 -3.32 1.91
N ASP A 64 -4.06 -2.99 2.09
CA ASP A 64 -4.51 -1.71 2.62
C ASP A 64 -3.92 -1.40 4.01
N ARG A 65 -4.02 -2.35 4.95
CA ARG A 65 -3.42 -2.23 6.27
C ARG A 65 -1.90 -2.03 6.21
N THR A 66 -1.22 -2.73 5.32
CA THR A 66 0.23 -2.61 5.16
C THR A 66 0.62 -1.23 4.65
N VAL A 67 -0.07 -0.71 3.62
CA VAL A 67 0.17 0.65 3.10
C VAL A 67 -0.13 1.71 4.17
N ASN A 68 -1.24 1.58 4.90
CA ASN A 68 -1.57 2.48 6.01
C ASN A 68 -0.50 2.44 7.12
N GLY A 69 -0.01 1.25 7.47
CA GLY A 69 1.06 1.06 8.45
C GLY A 69 2.37 1.74 8.05
N ILE A 70 2.77 1.60 6.78
CA ILE A 70 3.93 2.30 6.20
C ILE A 70 3.74 3.80 6.34
N LEU A 71 2.61 4.32 5.88
CA LEU A 71 2.31 5.76 5.91
C LEU A 71 2.27 6.34 7.32
N ARG A 72 1.77 5.61 8.31
CA ARG A 72 1.82 6.03 9.72
C ARG A 72 3.26 6.17 10.23
N LYS A 73 4.15 5.24 9.89
CA LYS A 73 5.57 5.34 10.24
C LYS A 73 6.25 6.51 9.55
N VAL A 74 5.93 6.76 8.28
CA VAL A 74 6.42 7.94 7.54
C VAL A 74 5.96 9.23 8.20
N THR A 75 4.67 9.32 8.53
CA THR A 75 4.07 10.48 9.22
C THR A 75 4.80 10.75 10.53
N ARG A 76 5.04 9.70 11.33
CA ARG A 76 5.82 9.82 12.56
C ARG A 76 7.22 10.37 12.31
N ARG A 77 7.94 9.87 11.31
CA ARG A 77 9.28 10.37 10.95
C ARG A 77 9.29 11.83 10.53
N ILE A 78 8.26 12.27 9.80
CA ILE A 78 8.11 13.67 9.41
C ILE A 78 7.92 14.55 10.66
N ILE A 79 7.07 14.12 11.60
CA ILE A 79 6.85 14.83 12.87
C ILE A 79 8.13 14.90 13.72
N GLU A 80 8.95 13.84 13.68
CA GLU A 80 10.26 13.79 14.35
C GLU A 80 11.34 14.66 13.66
N GLY A 81 11.00 15.35 12.55
CA GLY A 81 11.88 16.30 11.88
C GLY A 81 12.58 15.77 10.63
N THR A 82 12.16 14.62 10.10
CA THR A 82 12.70 14.11 8.83
C THR A 82 12.33 15.04 7.68
N PRO A 83 13.30 15.50 6.85
CA PRO A 83 13.02 16.32 5.69
C PRO A 83 12.09 15.63 4.69
N GLN A 84 11.19 16.40 4.09
CA GLN A 84 10.31 15.95 3.02
C GLN A 84 10.93 16.31 1.65
N PRO A 85 10.74 15.48 0.60
CA PRO A 85 9.98 14.23 0.59
C PRO A 85 10.72 13.07 1.27
N VAL A 86 9.98 12.23 2.00
CA VAL A 86 10.50 10.95 2.49
C VAL A 86 10.50 9.95 1.32
N LYS A 87 11.69 9.64 0.83
CA LYS A 87 11.87 8.65 -0.24
C LYS A 87 11.90 7.22 0.34
N ILE A 88 11.07 6.34 -0.19
CA ILE A 88 11.01 4.92 0.16
C ILE A 88 11.57 4.12 -1.02
N ASP A 89 12.62 3.36 -0.75
CA ASP A 89 13.32 2.51 -1.70
C ASP A 89 13.52 1.11 -1.12
N LEU A 90 14.11 0.19 -1.88
CA LEU A 90 14.33 -1.19 -1.44
C LEU A 90 15.29 -1.30 -0.25
N THR A 91 16.16 -0.30 -0.03
CA THR A 91 17.16 -0.32 1.04
C THR A 91 16.57 0.08 2.39
N ASN A 92 15.54 0.94 2.38
CA ASN A 92 14.93 1.47 3.59
C ASN A 92 13.51 0.95 3.87
N LEU A 93 12.87 0.26 2.92
CA LEU A 93 11.51 -0.27 3.03
C LEU A 93 11.26 -1.04 4.34
N GLU A 94 12.20 -1.88 4.76
CA GLU A 94 12.03 -2.72 5.97
C GLU A 94 11.80 -1.89 7.24
N GLN A 95 12.33 -0.66 7.28
CA GLN A 95 12.12 0.26 8.41
C GLN A 95 10.65 0.68 8.52
N PHE A 96 9.94 0.70 7.39
CA PHE A 96 8.57 1.17 7.28
C PHE A 96 7.54 0.03 7.24
N LEU A 97 7.92 -1.21 7.00
CA LEU A 97 6.98 -2.33 7.01
C LEU A 97 6.40 -2.54 8.42
N PRO A 98 5.08 -2.75 8.58
CA PRO A 98 4.52 -3.09 9.87
C PRO A 98 4.97 -4.49 10.30
N HIS A 99 5.31 -4.63 11.58
CA HIS A 99 5.51 -5.92 12.23
C HIS A 99 4.24 -6.20 13.05
N TRP A 100 3.62 -7.34 12.77
CA TRP A 100 2.35 -7.80 13.29
C TRP A 100 2.50 -9.26 13.67
#